data_AF-A0A2D4TE71-F1
#
_entry.id   AF-A0A2D4TE71-F1
#
_cell.length_a   1.000
_cell.length_b   1.000
_cell.length_c   1.000
_cell.angle_alpha   90.00
_cell.angle_beta   90.00
_cell.angle_gamma   90.00
#
_symmetry.space_group_name_H-M   'P 1'
#
loop_
_entity.id
_entity.type
_entity.pdbx_description
1 polymer ?
#
loop_
_entity_poly.entity_id
_entity_poly.type
_entity_poly.pdbx_seq_one_letter_code
_entity_poly.pdbx_strand_id
1 'polypeptide(L)' 'MNMSYHCRQCSYRGNRLDERGYCPACGSPDIHIGGKAPAKAPPKPRKRQLILVVALWAIFAGLLVSKLMS' A
#
# COMPACT_ATOMS: atom_id res chain seq x y z
N MET A 1 -0.91 -17.54 17.69
CA MET A 1 -0.79 -16.51 16.63
C MET A 1 0.33 -16.92 15.69
N ASN A 2 0.03 -17.41 14.48
CA ASN A 2 1.04 -17.77 13.48
C ASN A 2 1.50 -16.49 12.75
N MET A 3 2.61 -15.90 13.18
CA MET A 3 3.26 -14.79 12.49
C MET A 3 4.16 -15.36 11.39
N SER A 4 3.56 -15.66 10.24
CA SER A 4 4.33 -16.03 9.05
C SER A 4 5.12 -14.82 8.55
N TYR A 5 6.45 -14.88 8.53
CA TYR A 5 7.30 -13.92 7.84
C TYR A 5 7.79 -14.47 6.51
N HIS A 6 8.16 -13.55 5.63
CA HIS A 6 8.63 -13.80 4.27
C HIS A 6 9.92 -13.02 4.03
N CYS A 7 11.05 -13.70 3.87
CA CYS A 7 12.30 -13.03 3.51
C CYS A 7 12.27 -12.56 2.04
N ARG A 8 12.68 -11.33 1.74
CA ARG A 8 12.70 -10.81 0.36
C ARG A 8 13.85 -11.35 -0.48
N GLN A 9 14.97 -11.73 0.14
CA GLN A 9 16.16 -12.15 -0.60
C GLN A 9 16.11 -13.63 -1.01
N CYS A 10 15.60 -14.51 -0.16
CA CYS A 10 15.51 -15.95 -0.45
C CYS A 10 14.07 -16.45 -0.62
N SER A 11 13.06 -15.57 -0.53
CA SER A 11 11.63 -15.93 -0.54
C SER A 11 11.22 -16.95 0.53
N TYR A 12 12.07 -17.17 1.53
CA TYR A 12 11.83 -18.13 2.60
C TYR A 12 10.66 -17.69 3.47
N ARG A 13 9.75 -18.62 3.74
CA ARG A 13 8.57 -18.41 4.58
C ARG A 13 8.71 -19.21 5.86
N GLY A 14 8.68 -18.53 6.99
CA GLY A 14 8.82 -19.17 8.30
C GLY A 14 7.88 -18.54 9.32
N ASN A 15 7.78 -19.16 10.50
CA ASN A 15 7.00 -18.64 11.62
C ASN A 15 7.90 -18.17 12.79
N ARG A 16 9.21 -18.40 12.69
CA ARG A 16 10.23 -17.97 13.67
C ARG A 16 11.43 -17.35 12.96
N LEU A 17 11.77 -16.14 13.37
CA LEU A 17 13.03 -15.47 13.03
C LEU A 17 14.12 -15.97 13.97
N ASP A 18 15.38 -15.90 13.57
CA ASP A 18 16.48 -16.19 14.50
C ASP A 18 16.46 -15.20 15.67
N GLU A 19 17.13 -15.53 16.78
CA GLU A 19 17.18 -14.71 18.00
C GLU A 19 17.64 -13.25 17.76
N ARG A 20 18.33 -13.02 16.64
CA ARG A 20 18.81 -11.69 16.21
C ARG A 20 17.87 -10.98 15.22
N GLY A 21 16.72 -11.56 14.87
CA GLY A 21 15.76 -11.01 13.91
C GLY A 21 16.15 -11.21 12.44
N TYR A 22 17.04 -12.17 12.13
CA TYR A 22 17.45 -12.48 10.76
C TYR A 22 16.69 -13.67 10.20
N CYS A 23 16.67 -13.79 8.87
CA CYS A 23 16.14 -14.97 8.20
C CYS A 23 17.07 -16.19 8.39
N PRO A 24 16.59 -17.33 8.91
CA PRO A 24 17.41 -18.52 9.18
C PRO A 24 17.95 -19.21 7.94
N ALA A 25 17.37 -18.95 6.77
CA ALA A 25 17.81 -19.56 5.53
C ALA A 25 18.98 -18.81 4.88
N CYS A 26 19.09 -17.49 5.07
CA CYS A 26 20.06 -16.67 4.34
C CYS A 26 20.81 -15.64 5.19
N GLY A 27 20.49 -15.53 6.48
CA GLY A 27 21.09 -14.53 7.37
C GLY A 27 20.75 -13.08 6.98
N SER A 28 19.73 -12.87 6.15
CA SER A 28 19.35 -11.53 5.70
C SER A 28 18.44 -10.82 6.71
N PRO A 29 18.67 -9.52 6.98
CA PRO A 29 17.78 -8.70 7.79
C PRO A 29 16.50 -8.27 7.04
N ASP A 30 16.42 -8.47 5.71
CA ASP A 30 15.28 -8.05 4.88
C ASP A 30 14.12 -9.06 4.93
N ILE A 31 13.43 -9.08 6.07
CA ILE A 31 12.26 -9.91 6.37
C ILE A 31 10.95 -9.10 6.36
N HIS A 32 9.94 -9.59 5.64
CA HIS A 32 8.58 -9.05 5.65
C HIS A 32 7.71 -9.93 6.53
N ILE A 33 7.45 -9.51 7.76
CA ILE A 33 6.54 -10.22 8.64
C ILE A 33 5.12 -10.04 8.06
N GLY A 34 4.52 -11.15 7.62
CA GLY A 34 3.17 -11.22 7.03
C GLY A 34 2.04 -10.87 8.00
N GLY A 35 2.38 -10.31 9.17
CA GLY A 35 1.49 -9.57 10.03
C GLY A 35 1.88 -8.10 10.01
N LYS A 36 1.24 -7.33 9.13
CA LYS A 36 1.24 -5.85 9.10
C LYS A 36 2.60 -5.22 8.81
N ALA A 37 2.82 -4.91 7.53
CA ALA A 37 3.64 -3.76 7.14
C ALA A 37 3.30 -2.54 8.04
N PRO A 38 4.30 -1.75 8.43
CA PRO A 38 4.09 -0.60 9.30
C PRO A 38 3.06 0.34 8.66
N ALA A 39 2.15 0.80 9.52
CA ALA A 39 1.00 1.62 9.23
C ALA A 39 1.18 2.60 8.04
N LYS A 40 0.56 2.28 6.90
CA LYS A 40 -0.11 3.36 6.18
C LYS A 40 -1.29 3.74 7.05
N ALA A 41 -1.16 4.87 7.75
CA ALA A 41 -2.29 5.53 8.40
C ALA A 41 -3.52 5.46 7.47
N PRO A 42 -4.72 5.12 7.98
CA PRO A 42 -5.90 5.11 7.13
C PRO A 42 -6.01 6.50 6.48
N PRO A 43 -6.07 6.62 5.15
CA PRO A 43 -6.32 7.92 4.55
C PRO A 43 -7.72 8.35 4.98
N LYS A 44 -7.78 9.27 5.94
CA LYS A 44 -8.97 10.06 6.28
C LYS A 44 -9.55 10.70 5.00
N PRO A 45 -10.81 11.11 5.05
CA PRO A 45 -11.95 10.43 4.43
C PRO A 45 -11.92 10.45 2.89
N ARG A 46 -12.05 9.27 2.26
CA ARG A 46 -12.29 9.08 0.82
C ARG A 46 -13.36 10.01 0.21
N LYS A 47 -14.32 10.49 1.01
CA LYS A 47 -15.40 11.39 0.56
C LYS A 47 -14.88 12.72 0.03
N ARG A 48 -13.89 13.37 0.68
CA ARG A 48 -13.35 14.66 0.20
C ARG A 48 -12.59 14.51 -1.12
N GLN A 49 -11.78 13.46 -1.23
CA GLN A 49 -11.06 13.16 -2.46
C GLN A 49 -12.03 12.84 -3.60
N LEU A 50 -13.12 12.11 -3.32
CA LEU A 50 -14.14 11.81 -4.31
C LEU A 50 -14.91 13.07 -4.75
N ILE A 51 -15.27 13.96 -3.81
CA ILE A 51 -15.89 15.25 -4.13
C ILE A 51 -14.97 16.10 -5.03
N LEU A 52 -13.67 16.18 -4.71
CA LEU A 52 -12.71 16.92 -5.52
C LEU A 52 -12.58 16.33 -6.93
N VAL A 53 -12.53 15.01 -7.06
CA VAL A 53 -12.46 14.34 -8.36
C VAL A 53 -13.74 14.60 -9.17
N VAL A 54 -14.92 14.48 -8.56
CA VAL A 54 -16.20 14.73 -9.24
C VAL A 54 -16.31 16.19 -9.67
N ALA A 55 -15.95 17.15 -8.82
CA ALA A 55 -15.97 18.56 -9.15
C ALA A 55 -15.01 18.90 -10.30
N LEU A 56 -13.80 18.34 -10.26
CA LEU A 56 -12.80 18.52 -11.32
C LEU A 56 -13.32 17.99 -12.67
N TRP A 57 -13.90 16.79 -12.67
CA TRP A 57 -14.49 16.21 -13.88
C TRP A 57 -15.69 17.01 -14.40
N ALA A 58 -16.56 17.52 -13.52
CA ALA A 58 -17.70 18.34 -13.92
C ALA A 58 -17.26 19.65 -14.58
N ILE A 59 -16.26 20.34 -14.01
CA ILE A 59 -15.69 21.56 -14.60
C ILE A 59 -15.06 21.24 -15.96
N PHE A 60 -14.28 20.16 -16.04
CA PHE A 60 -13.62 19.75 -17.28
C PHE A 60 -14.63 19.42 -18.38
N ALA A 61 -15.67 18.65 -18.07
CA ALA A 61 -16.75 18.33 -19.00
C ALA A 61 -17.51 19.58 -19.44
N GLY A 62 -17.81 20.51 -18.52
CA GLY A 62 -18.44 21.78 -18.84
C GLY A 62 -17.61 22.62 -19.81
N LEU A 63 -16.31 22.78 -19.53
CA LEU A 63 -15.38 23.49 -20.42
C LEU A 63 -15.26 22.81 -21.80
N LEU A 64 -15.26 21.48 -21.84
CA LEU A 64 -15.25 20.71 -23.08
C LEU A 64 -16.50 20.98 -23.91
N VAL A 65 -17.70 20.93 -23.31
CA VAL A 65 -18.96 21.21 -24.02
C VAL A 65 -18.98 22.66 -24.50
N SER A 66 -18.58 23.62 -23.67
CA SER A 66 -18.50 25.03 -24.08
C SER A 66 -17.56 25.22 -25.27
N LYS A 67 -16.41 24.53 -25.30
CA LYS A 67 -15.48 24.58 -26.44
C LYS A 67 -15.89 23.74 -27.66
N LEU A 68 -16.80 22.78 -27.51
CA LEU A 68 -17.35 22.03 -28.64
C LEU A 68 -18.53 22.77 -29.29
N MET A 69 -19.26 23.55 -28.49
CA MET A 69 -20.43 24.32 -28.91
C MET A 69 -20.10 25.76 -29.33
N SER A 70 -18.88 26.26 -29.05
CA SER A 70 -18.28 27.47 -29.63
C SER A 70 -17.25 27.10 -30.69
#